data_AF-A0A8S8YRJ1-F1
#
_entry.id   AF-A0A8S8YRJ1-F1
#
_cell.length_a   1.000
_cell.length_b   1.000
_cell.length_c   1.000
_cell.angle_alpha   90.00
_cell.angle_beta   90.00
_cell.angle_gamma   90.00
#
_symmetry.space_group_name_H-M   'P 1'
#
loop_
_entity.id
_entity.type
_entity.pdbx_description
1 polymer ?
#
loop_
_entity_poly.entity_id
_entity_poly.type
_entity_poly.pdbx_seq_one_letter_code
_entity_poly.pdbx_strand_id
1 'polypeptide(L)'
;MLYPIVVVDTSELERFQRWLQSELANASLIDDKDDRGRRTLQIELAISEVVRYREILSSLDQSHASPFVQREESVRVQNNSEVKPVTKSGVCHSCGAEKLSDLQFCPVCGEF
;
A
#
# COMPACT_ATOMS: atom_id res chain seq x y z
N MET A 1 -9.03 4.96 8.08
CA MET A 1 -9.19 4.98 6.62
C MET A 1 -9.32 3.54 6.15
N LEU A 2 -10.47 3.16 5.60
CA LEU A 2 -10.66 1.84 5.00
C LEU A 2 -10.10 1.92 3.57
N TYR A 3 -9.08 1.12 3.26
CA TYR A 3 -8.56 1.00 1.91
C TYR A 3 -9.68 0.47 0.99
N PRO A 4 -9.84 1.00 -0.24
CA PRO A 4 -10.78 0.42 -1.18
C PRO A 4 -10.32 -1.00 -1.49
N ILE A 5 -11.19 -1.97 -1.25
CA ILE A 5 -11.04 -3.34 -1.75
C ILE A 5 -11.02 -3.20 -3.28
N VAL A 6 -9.84 -3.30 -3.89
CA VAL A 6 -9.76 -3.49 -5.33
C VAL A 6 -10.31 -4.88 -5.55
N VAL A 7 -11.46 -4.99 -6.21
CA VAL A 7 -11.98 -6.29 -6.63
C VAL A 7 -11.45 -6.50 -8.04
N VAL A 8 -10.61 -7.51 -8.25
CA VAL A 8 -10.17 -7.85 -9.60
C VAL A 8 -11.37 -8.38 -10.39
N ASP A 9 -11.84 -7.61 -11.37
CA ASP A 9 -12.92 -8.02 -12.27
C ASP A 9 -12.46 -9.20 -13.15
N THR A 10 -13.05 -10.38 -12.92
CA THR A 10 -12.77 -11.60 -13.68
C THR A 10 -13.92 -11.99 -14.61
N SER A 11 -14.91 -11.13 -14.81
CA SER A 11 -16.11 -11.41 -15.62
C SER A 11 -15.79 -11.82 -17.05
N GLU A 12 -14.79 -11.19 -17.67
CA GLU A 12 -14.30 -11.51 -19.00
C GLU A 12 -13.65 -12.91 -19.08
N LEU A 13 -12.92 -13.31 -18.03
CA LEU A 13 -12.34 -14.65 -17.95
C LEU A 13 -13.42 -15.72 -17.77
N GLU A 14 -14.48 -15.43 -17.01
CA GLU A 14 -15.63 -16.33 -16.88
C GLU A 14 -16.39 -16.49 -18.20
N ARG A 15 -16.57 -15.39 -18.95
CA ARG A 15 -17.18 -15.42 -20.27
C ARG A 15 -16.33 -16.26 -21.23
N PHE A 16 -15.01 -16.06 -21.22
CA PHE A 16 -14.09 -16.84 -22.05
C PHE A 16 -14.10 -18.33 -21.68
N GLN A 17 -14.11 -18.67 -20.39
CA GLN A 17 -14.23 -20.05 -19.93
C GLN A 17 -15.54 -20.70 -20.41
N ARG A 18 -16.68 -20.01 -20.31
CA ARG A 18 -17.97 -20.52 -20.82
C ARG A 18 -17.94 -20.73 -22.34
N TRP A 19 -17.32 -19.81 -23.08
CA TRP A 19 -17.14 -19.97 -24.52
C TRP A 19 -16.29 -21.21 -24.84
N LEU A 20 -15.17 -21.42 -24.14
CA LEU A 20 -14.33 -22.62 -24.30
C LEU A 20 -15.10 -23.91 -23.98
N GLN A 21 -15.97 -23.91 -22.97
CA GLN A 21 -16.82 -25.07 -22.65
C GLN A 21 -17.86 -25.35 -23.75
N SER A 22 -18.43 -24.31 -24.37
CA SER A 22 -19.29 -24.49 -25.55
C SER A 22 -18.48 -25.03 -26.74
N GLU A 23 -17.27 -24.54 -26.93
CA GLU A 23 -16.39 -24.97 -28.01
C GLU A 23 -15.92 -26.42 -27.81
N LEU A 24 -15.73 -26.86 -26.57
CA LEU A 24 -15.44 -28.26 -26.24
C LEU A 24 -16.59 -29.18 -26.65
N ALA A 25 -17.84 -28.75 -26.42
CA ALA A 25 -19.01 -29.48 -26.90
C ALA A 25 -19.04 -29.54 -28.44
N ASN A 26 -18.71 -28.43 -29.11
CA ASN A 26 -18.60 -28.41 -30.58
C ASN A 26 -17.51 -29.35 -31.09
N ALA A 27 -16.36 -29.41 -30.42
CA ALA A 27 -15.24 -30.28 -30.80
C ALA A 27 -15.63 -31.76 -30.78
N SER A 28 -16.58 -32.17 -29.92
CA SER A 28 -17.08 -33.55 -29.89
C SER A 28 -17.77 -33.99 -31.19
N LEU A 29 -18.23 -33.03 -32.02
CA LEU A 29 -18.91 -33.27 -33.29
C LEU A 29 -17.95 -33.46 -34.48
N ILE A 30 -16.64 -33.28 -34.28
CA ILE A 30 -15.64 -33.49 -35.34
C ILE A 30 -15.62 -34.98 -35.68
N ASP A 31 -15.77 -35.34 -36.97
CA ASP A 31 -15.83 -36.73 -37.42
C ASP A 31 -14.47 -37.46 -37.26
N ASP A 32 -13.39 -36.83 -37.73
CA ASP A 32 -12.03 -37.37 -37.62
C ASP A 32 -11.62 -37.47 -36.14
N LYS A 33 -11.30 -38.69 -35.71
CA LYS A 33 -10.93 -39.00 -34.34
C LYS A 33 -9.63 -38.32 -33.92
N ASP A 34 -8.65 -38.25 -34.80
CA ASP A 34 -7.34 -37.67 -34.45
C ASP A 34 -7.46 -36.14 -34.39
N ASP A 35 -8.21 -35.55 -35.31
CA ASP A 35 -8.50 -34.12 -35.28
C ASP A 35 -9.32 -33.72 -34.06
N ARG A 36 -10.39 -34.47 -33.77
CA ARG A 36 -11.18 -34.33 -32.54
C ARG A 36 -10.31 -34.39 -31.29
N GLY A 37 -9.45 -35.40 -31.20
CA GLY A 37 -8.55 -35.57 -30.06
C GLY A 37 -7.61 -34.38 -29.86
N ARG A 38 -6.98 -33.89 -30.93
CA ARG A 38 -6.11 -32.71 -30.88
C ARG A 38 -6.88 -31.46 -30.46
N ARG A 39 -8.06 -31.22 -31.05
CA ARG A 39 -8.88 -30.03 -30.77
C ARG A 39 -9.41 -30.05 -29.33
N THR A 40 -9.90 -31.18 -28.87
CA THR A 40 -10.33 -31.39 -27.47
C THR A 40 -9.20 -31.09 -26.51
N LEU A 41 -8.01 -31.66 -26.71
CA LEU A 41 -6.85 -31.42 -25.85
C LEU A 41 -6.46 -29.94 -25.80
N GLN A 42 -6.45 -29.24 -26.94
CA GLN A 42 -6.14 -27.81 -26.99
C GLN A 42 -7.13 -26.98 -26.16
N ILE A 43 -8.43 -27.28 -26.26
CA ILE A 43 -9.47 -26.57 -25.52
C ILE A 43 -9.37 -26.88 -24.01
N GLU A 44 -9.12 -28.13 -23.64
CA GLU A 44 -8.92 -28.53 -22.24
C GLU A 44 -7.73 -27.81 -21.60
N LEU A 45 -6.59 -27.75 -22.31
CA LEU A 45 -5.41 -26.99 -21.86
C LEU A 45 -5.73 -25.50 -21.68
N ALA A 46 -6.47 -24.90 -22.62
CA ALA A 46 -6.88 -23.50 -22.51
C ALA A 46 -7.81 -23.28 -21.30
N ILE A 47 -8.76 -24.18 -21.04
CA ILE A 47 -9.63 -24.11 -19.86
C ILE A 47 -8.80 -24.19 -18.57
N SER A 48 -7.86 -25.14 -18.48
CA SER A 48 -6.98 -25.28 -17.32
C SER A 48 -6.16 -24.00 -17.07
N GLU A 49 -5.63 -23.38 -18.12
CA GLU A 49 -4.84 -22.15 -17.96
C GLU A 49 -5.71 -20.96 -17.52
N VAL A 50 -6.94 -20.83 -18.03
CA VAL A 50 -7.89 -19.79 -17.59
C VAL A 50 -8.23 -19.94 -16.12
N VAL A 51 -8.50 -21.17 -15.66
CA VAL A 51 -8.77 -21.45 -14.24
C VAL A 51 -7.58 -21.07 -13.38
N ARG A 52 -6.37 -21.51 -13.77
CA ARG A 52 -5.12 -21.18 -13.07
C ARG A 52 -4.89 -19.67 -12.98
N TYR A 53 -5.11 -18.95 -14.08
CA TYR A 53 -4.93 -17.50 -14.10
C TYR A 53 -5.94 -16.80 -13.19
N ARG A 54 -7.21 -17.24 -13.16
CA ARG A 54 -8.23 -16.71 -12.23
C ARG A 54 -7.82 -16.90 -10.78
N GLU A 55 -7.28 -18.07 -10.42
CA GLU A 55 -6.79 -18.34 -9.07
C GLU A 55 -5.63 -17.40 -8.67
N ILE A 56 -4.67 -17.17 -9.57
CA ILE A 56 -3.57 -16.22 -9.35
C ILE A 56 -4.13 -14.82 -9.09
N LEU A 57 -5.07 -14.35 -9.91
CA LEU A 57 -5.71 -13.04 -9.72
C LEU A 57 -6.45 -12.93 -8.39
N SER A 58 -7.18 -13.98 -7.99
CA SER A 58 -7.85 -14.01 -6.68
C SER A 58 -6.87 -14.02 -5.51
N SER A 59 -5.69 -14.63 -5.67
CA SER A 59 -4.65 -14.63 -4.64
C SER A 59 -3.95 -13.27 -4.49
N LEU A 60 -3.85 -12.49 -5.58
CA LEU A 60 -3.25 -11.17 -5.55
C LEU A 60 -4.07 -10.21 -4.67
N ASP A 61 -5.40 -10.25 -4.75
CA ASP A 61 -6.29 -9.46 -3.89
C ASP A 61 -6.05 -9.69 -2.39
N GLN A 62 -5.56 -10.86 -1.99
CA GLN A 62 -5.28 -11.19 -0.59
C GLN A 62 -3.85 -10.79 -0.13
N SER A 63 -2.96 -10.47 -1.07
CA SER A 63 -1.52 -10.35 -0.83
C SER A 63 -0.98 -8.94 -0.60
N HIS A 64 -1.81 -7.90 -0.77
CA HIS A 64 -1.38 -6.50 -0.60
C HIS A 64 -1.52 -6.02 0.86
N ALA A 65 -0.89 -6.71 1.81
CA ALA A 65 -0.51 -6.06 3.06
C ALA A 65 0.67 -5.13 2.76
N SER A 66 0.49 -3.82 2.98
CA SER A 66 1.56 -2.82 2.80
C SER A 66 2.85 -3.31 3.50
N PRO A 67 3.99 -3.43 2.80
CA PRO A 67 5.26 -3.80 3.42
C PRO A 67 5.77 -2.72 4.41
N PHE A 68 5.14 -1.55 4.41
CA PHE A 68 5.39 -0.49 5.36
C PHE A 68 4.45 -0.61 6.56
N VAL A 69 5.03 -0.94 7.71
CA VAL A 69 4.37 -0.84 9.02
C VAL A 69 4.25 0.64 9.39
N GLN A 70 3.03 1.17 9.43
CA GLN A 70 2.77 2.48 10.03
C GLN A 70 2.98 2.36 11.55
N ARG A 71 4.07 2.92 12.05
CA ARG A 71 4.30 3.06 13.49
C ARG A 71 3.83 4.45 13.91
N GLU A 72 2.92 4.51 14.88
CA GLU A 72 2.45 5.78 15.45
C GLU A 72 3.55 6.47 16.28
N GLU A 73 4.56 5.72 16.72
CA GLU A 73 5.64 6.22 17.56
C GLU A 73 6.96 6.35 16.79
N SER A 74 7.62 7.48 17.00
CA SER A 74 8.96 7.72 16.48
C SER A 74 9.96 6.71 17.07
N VAL A 75 10.72 6.02 16.22
CA VAL A 75 11.74 5.02 16.62
C VAL A 75 12.84 5.63 17.50
N ARG A 76 12.96 6.96 17.56
CA ARG A 76 13.83 7.67 18.49
C ARG A 76 12.99 8.47 19.46
N VAL A 77 13.18 8.23 20.75
CA VAL A 77 12.80 9.20 21.78
C VAL A 77 13.64 10.45 21.50
N GLN A 78 13.01 11.55 21.10
CA GLN A 78 13.69 12.84 21.11
C GLN A 78 13.99 13.17 22.57
N ASN A 79 15.20 12.87 23.03
CA ASN A 79 15.70 13.43 24.28
C ASN A 79 15.97 14.91 24.00
N ASN A 80 14.90 15.70 24.03
CA ASN A 80 14.97 17.14 24.07
C ASN A 80 15.25 17.53 25.53
N SER A 81 16.37 17.02 26.08
CA SER A 81 16.92 17.54 27.32
C SER A 81 17.17 19.02 27.06
N GLU A 82 16.23 19.84 27.52
CA GLU A 82 16.26 21.29 27.47
C GLU A 82 17.67 21.75 27.79
N VAL A 83 18.38 22.23 26.77
CA VAL A 83 19.63 22.92 26.97
C VAL A 83 19.24 24.25 27.62
N LYS A 84 19.14 24.25 28.95
CA LYS A 84 18.81 25.46 29.71
C LYS A 84 19.91 26.49 29.43
N PRO A 85 19.59 27.66 28.86
CA PRO A 85 20.59 28.69 28.67
C PRO A 85 21.04 29.17 30.05
N VAL A 86 22.32 29.00 30.35
CA VAL A 86 22.93 29.60 31.54
C VAL A 86 23.03 31.10 31.27
N THR A 87 22.07 31.87 31.79
CA THR A 87 22.16 33.32 31.79
C THR A 87 23.21 33.75 32.82
N LYS A 88 24.25 34.44 32.36
CA LYS A 88 25.08 35.25 33.25
C LYS A 88 24.19 36.37 33.79
N SER A 89 24.11 36.50 35.11
CA SER A 89 23.26 37.50 35.78
C SER A 89 23.60 38.90 35.27
N GLY A 90 22.61 39.59 34.70
CA GLY A 90 22.72 40.98 34.26
C GLY A 90 22.47 41.24 32.77
N VAL A 91 22.32 40.21 31.92
CA VAL A 91 22.11 40.40 30.47
C VAL A 91 20.94 39.55 29.96
N CYS A 92 20.08 40.16 29.14
CA CYS A 92 18.93 39.50 28.50
C CYS A 92 19.38 38.41 27.53
N HIS A 93 18.82 37.22 27.66
CA HIS A 93 19.16 36.08 26.80
C HIS A 93 18.71 36.25 25.34
N SER A 94 17.61 36.98 25.12
CA SER A 94 17.00 37.13 23.79
C SER A 94 17.68 38.21 22.94
N CYS A 95 18.01 39.36 23.53
CA CYS A 95 18.59 40.50 22.79
C CYS A 95 20.00 40.93 23.24
N GLY A 96 20.54 40.36 24.31
CA GLY A 96 21.88 40.69 24.81
C GLY A 96 22.02 42.05 25.50
N ALA A 97 20.91 42.77 25.75
CA ALA A 97 20.92 44.03 26.50
C ALA A 97 21.09 43.81 28.01
N GLU A 98 21.71 44.76 28.72
CA GLU A 98 21.78 44.71 30.19
C GLU A 98 20.38 44.78 30.81
N LYS A 99 20.07 43.82 31.69
CA LYS A 99 18.79 43.75 32.40
C LYS A 99 18.88 44.60 33.65
N LEU A 100 18.01 45.60 33.75
CA LEU A 100 17.81 46.38 34.98
C LEU A 100 17.28 45.45 36.07
N SER A 101 17.92 45.45 37.24
CA SER A 101 17.68 44.47 38.33
C SER A 101 16.25 44.46 38.88
N ASP A 102 15.53 45.57 38.73
CA ASP A 102 14.18 45.75 39.29
C ASP A 102 13.05 45.41 38.31
N LEU A 103 13.37 45.09 37.05
CA LEU A 103 12.39 44.77 36.01
C LEU A 103 12.39 43.27 35.72
N GLN A 104 11.21 42.65 35.86
CA GLN A 104 11.01 41.22 35.57
C GLN A 104 11.00 40.91 34.06
N PHE A 105 11.10 41.92 33.19
CA PHE A 105 11.13 41.80 31.74
C PHE A 105 12.20 42.71 31.12
N CYS A 106 12.63 42.41 29.90
CA CYS A 106 13.58 43.21 29.16
C CYS A 106 12.89 44.43 28.53
N PRO A 107 13.31 45.66 28.82
CA PRO A 107 12.69 46.86 28.26
C PRO A 107 12.97 47.05 26.76
N VAL A 108 13.93 46.31 26.19
CA VAL A 108 14.33 46.46 24.78
C VAL A 108 13.53 45.54 23.86
N CYS A 109 13.33 44.28 24.24
CA CYS A 109 12.63 43.30 23.40
C CYS A 109 11.33 42.75 24.00
N GLY A 110 11.00 43.08 25.25
CA GLY A 110 9.77 42.63 25.92
C GLY A 110 9.78 41.17 26.41
N GLU A 111 10.89 40.45 26.24
CA GLU A 111 11.09 39.09 26.77
C GLU A 111 11.31 39.08 28.28
N PHE A 112 10.84 38.04 28.96
CA PHE A 112 10.89 37.92 30.43
C PHE A 112 12.26 37.42 30.92
#